data_AF-A0A1V2B812-F1
#
_entry.id   AF-A0A1V2B812-F1
#
_cell.length_a   1.000
_cell.length_b   1.000
_cell.length_c   1.000
_cell.angle_alpha   90.00
_cell.angle_beta   90.00
_cell.angle_gamma   90.00
#
_symmetry.space_group_name_H-M   'P 1'
#
loop_
_entity.id
_entity.type
_entity.pdbx_description
1 polymer ?
#
loop_
_entity_poly.entity_id
_entity_poly.type
_entity_poly.pdbx_seq_one_letter_code
_entity_poly.pdbx_strand_id
1 'polypeptide(L)'
;MLINSSYSLDVYADEIAEFKSSPNKYPKQINRTNAIAICKEVWEGLWIKTMVSKPIMAIDHILHKTCESIRIGRKFPRNHKAKKPPAMGYKQL
;
A
#
# COMPACT_ATOMS: atom_id res chain seq x y z
N MET A 1 2.52 -25.58 11.10
CA MET A 1 1.19 -25.14 10.64
C MET A 1 1.39 -24.27 9.41
N LEU A 2 1.22 -24.85 8.22
CA LEU A 2 1.26 -24.10 6.95
C LEU A 2 -0.11 -23.45 6.78
N ILE A 3 -0.21 -22.18 7.16
CA ILE A 3 -1.42 -21.38 6.90
C ILE A 3 -1.43 -21.12 5.38
N ASN A 4 -2.54 -21.54 4.77
CA ASN A 4 -2.73 -21.79 3.35
C ASN A 4 -2.36 -20.62 2.42
N SER A 5 -1.46 -20.87 1.46
CA SER A 5 -1.14 -19.96 0.35
C SER A 5 -2.29 -19.76 -0.64
N SER A 6 -3.30 -20.64 -0.64
CA SER A 6 -4.48 -20.55 -1.51
C SER A 6 -5.44 -19.46 -1.07
N TYR A 7 -5.72 -19.37 0.24
CA TYR A 7 -6.61 -18.34 0.80
C TYR A 7 -6.09 -16.92 0.55
N SER A 8 -4.77 -16.72 0.53
CA SER A 8 -4.19 -15.40 0.21
C SER A 8 -4.33 -15.01 -1.25
N LEU A 9 -4.39 -15.97 -2.18
CA LEU A 9 -4.52 -15.70 -3.62
C LEU A 9 -5.97 -15.35 -3.98
N ASP A 10 -6.94 -16.05 -3.39
CA ASP A 10 -8.36 -15.82 -3.61
C ASP A 10 -8.79 -14.44 -3.09
N VAL A 11 -8.37 -14.08 -1.86
CA VAL A 11 -8.60 -12.73 -1.29
C VAL A 11 -7.98 -11.64 -2.16
N TYR A 12 -6.79 -11.88 -2.71
CA TYR A 12 -6.10 -10.91 -3.58
C TYR A 12 -6.80 -10.73 -4.93
N ALA A 13 -7.41 -11.79 -5.47
CA ALA A 13 -8.18 -11.73 -6.70
C ALA A 13 -9.47 -10.91 -6.53
N ASP A 14 -10.15 -11.07 -5.39
CA ASP A 14 -11.36 -10.33 -5.03
C ASP A 14 -11.05 -8.83 -4.82
N GLU A 15 -9.94 -8.48 -4.14
CA GLU A 15 -9.48 -7.09 -3.98
C GLU A 15 -9.23 -6.41 -5.33
N ILE A 16 -8.67 -7.12 -6.32
CA ILE A 16 -8.44 -6.59 -7.67
C ILE A 16 -9.77 -6.40 -8.42
N ALA A 17 -10.75 -7.28 -8.22
CA ALA A 17 -12.06 -7.17 -8.83
C ALA A 17 -12.85 -5.98 -8.25
N GLU A 18 -12.85 -5.80 -6.93
CA GLU A 18 -13.43 -4.64 -6.26
C GLU A 18 -12.76 -3.34 -6.69
N PHE A 19 -11.43 -3.34 -6.81
CA PHE A 19 -10.67 -2.19 -7.29
C PHE A 19 -11.10 -1.74 -8.71
N LYS A 20 -11.25 -2.70 -9.63
CA LYS A 20 -11.72 -2.45 -11.01
C LYS A 20 -13.17 -1.97 -11.06
N SER A 21 -14.00 -2.34 -10.07
CA SER A 21 -15.41 -1.96 -9.99
C SER A 21 -15.62 -0.55 -9.41
N SER A 22 -14.61 0.02 -8.74
CA SER A 22 -14.78 1.31 -8.07
C SER A 22 -14.96 2.45 -9.09
N PRO A 23 -15.92 3.38 -8.88
CA PRO A 23 -16.18 4.50 -9.80
C PRO A 23 -15.09 5.60 -9.73
N ASN A 24 -13.95 5.32 -9.09
CA ASN A 24 -12.89 6.28 -8.92
C ASN A 24 -12.27 6.62 -10.29
N LYS A 25 -12.22 7.92 -10.60
CA LYS A 25 -11.61 8.44 -11.84
C LYS A 25 -10.15 7.98 -12.04
N TYR A 26 -9.44 7.65 -10.96
CA TYR A 26 -8.04 7.29 -10.98
C TYR A 26 -7.75 6.06 -10.13
N PRO A 27 -6.82 5.19 -10.57
CA PRO A 27 -6.40 4.05 -9.79
C PRO A 27 -5.72 4.52 -8.49
N LYS A 28 -6.15 3.99 -7.35
CA LYS A 28 -5.60 4.28 -6.02
C LYS A 28 -4.80 3.08 -5.49
N GLN A 29 -3.86 3.33 -4.60
CA GLN A 29 -3.05 2.30 -3.94
C GLN A 29 -3.11 2.53 -2.43
N ILE A 30 -3.25 1.44 -1.68
CA ILE A 30 -3.15 1.48 -0.21
C ILE A 30 -1.69 1.78 0.16
N ASN A 31 -1.48 2.80 1.00
CA ASN A 31 -0.17 3.05 1.59
C ASN A 31 0.13 1.94 2.62
N ARG A 32 0.95 0.96 2.21
CA ARG A 32 1.29 -0.22 3.02
C ARG A 32 1.91 0.15 4.37
N THR A 33 2.74 1.18 4.41
CA THR A 33 3.41 1.62 5.65
C THR A 33 2.39 2.16 6.64
N ASN A 34 1.48 3.01 6.17
CA ASN A 34 0.43 3.58 7.01
C ASN A 34 -0.54 2.50 7.50
N ALA A 35 -0.91 1.57 6.62
CA ALA A 35 -1.76 0.44 6.99
C ALA A 35 -1.14 -0.43 8.08
N ILE A 36 0.15 -0.75 7.97
CA ILE A 36 0.88 -1.52 8.98
C ILE A 36 0.96 -0.77 10.32
N ALA A 37 1.20 0.55 10.30
CA ALA A 37 1.27 1.36 11.51
C ALA A 37 -0.07 1.34 12.27
N ILE A 38 -1.18 1.61 11.57
CA ILE A 38 -2.53 1.58 12.15
C ILE A 38 -2.88 0.20 12.68
N CYS A 39 -2.58 -0.86 11.90
CA CYS A 39 -2.83 -2.23 12.34
C CYS A 39 -2.07 -2.55 13.62
N LYS A 40 -0.80 -2.13 13.75
CA LYS A 40 0.00 -2.36 14.97
C LYS A 40 -0.60 -1.69 16.20
N GLU A 41 -1.03 -0.44 16.08
CA GLU A 41 -1.61 0.31 17.22
C GLU A 41 -2.94 -0.27 17.67
N VAL A 42 -3.78 -0.72 16.72
CA VAL A 42 -5.13 -1.18 17.02
C VAL A 42 -5.18 -2.68 17.39
N TRP A 43 -4.20 -3.46 16.94
CA TRP A 43 -4.11 -4.91 17.22
C TRP A 43 -4.18 -5.20 18.72
N GLU A 44 -3.46 -4.46 19.56
CA GLU A 44 -3.46 -4.68 21.01
C GLU A 44 -4.84 -4.40 21.63
N GLY A 45 -5.51 -3.35 21.16
CA GLY A 45 -6.83 -2.95 21.64
C GLY A 45 -7.97 -3.89 21.21
N LEU A 46 -7.83 -4.53 20.04
CA LEU A 46 -8.80 -5.51 19.53
C LEU A 46 -8.82 -6.80 20.34
N TRP A 47 -7.68 -7.21 20.91
CA TRP A 47 -7.58 -8.42 21.73
C TRP A 47 -8.11 -8.21 23.15
N ILE A 48 -7.99 -7.00 23.70
CA ILE A 48 -8.43 -6.68 25.06
C ILE A 48 -9.93 -6.40 25.12
N LYS A 49 -10.49 -5.77 24.09
CA LYS A 49 -11.91 -5.38 24.05
C LYS A 49 -12.69 -6.27 23.08
N THR A 50 -13.68 -7.00 23.59
CA THR A 50 -14.62 -7.82 22.80
C THR A 50 -15.51 -7.02 21.83
N MET A 51 -15.37 -5.70 21.77
CA MET A 51 -16.03 -4.82 20.81
C MET A 51 -15.21 -4.72 19.51
N VAL A 52 -15.26 -5.78 18.72
CA VAL A 52 -14.43 -5.97 17.52
C VAL A 52 -14.95 -5.20 16.30
N SER A 53 -16.27 -4.95 16.22
CA SER A 53 -16.90 -4.39 15.01
C SER A 53 -16.58 -2.92 14.76
N LYS A 54 -16.69 -2.05 15.79
CA LYS A 54 -16.49 -0.61 15.64
C LYS A 54 -15.05 -0.22 15.24
N PRO A 55 -13.99 -0.80 15.87
CA PRO A 55 -12.61 -0.50 15.50
C PRO A 55 -12.28 -0.93 14.07
N ILE A 56 -12.78 -2.10 13.65
CA ILE A 56 -12.56 -2.60 12.29
C ILE A 56 -13.17 -1.67 11.24
N MET A 57 -14.41 -1.21 11.46
CA MET A 57 -15.05 -0.24 10.55
C MET A 57 -14.29 1.09 10.50
N ALA A 58 -13.77 1.55 11.65
CA ALA A 58 -12.96 2.76 11.71
C ALA A 58 -11.64 2.61 10.94
N ILE A 59 -10.97 1.46 11.09
CA ILE A 59 -9.74 1.13 10.34
C ILE A 59 -10.03 1.14 8.84
N ASP A 60 -11.06 0.41 8.40
CA ASP A 60 -11.41 0.32 6.99
C ASP A 60 -11.66 1.71 6.38
N HIS A 61 -12.43 2.55 7.08
CA HIS A 61 -12.68 3.92 6.66
C HIS A 61 -11.42 4.80 6.62
N ILE A 62 -10.48 4.65 7.57
CA ILE A 62 -9.20 5.37 7.56
C ILE A 62 -8.33 4.90 6.39
N LEU A 63 -8.25 3.60 6.15
CA LEU A 63 -7.48 3.02 5.04
C LEU A 63 -8.03 3.49 3.70
N HIS A 64 -9.35 3.41 3.51
CA HIS A 64 -10.00 3.88 2.28
C HIS A 64 -9.75 5.37 2.00
N LYS A 65 -9.72 6.20 3.05
CA LYS A 65 -9.41 7.65 2.92
C LYS A 65 -7.93 7.94 2.70
N THR A 66 -7.03 7.11 3.23
CA THR A 66 -5.57 7.29 3.13
C THR A 66 -4.96 6.56 1.93
N CYS A 67 -5.79 5.95 1.08
CA CYS A 67 -5.38 5.46 -0.24
C CYS A 67 -4.79 6.58 -1.10
N GLU A 68 -3.54 6.42 -1.53
CA GLU A 68 -2.86 7.36 -2.39
C GLU A 68 -3.25 7.12 -3.84
N SER A 69 -3.55 8.18 -4.61
CA SER A 69 -3.72 8.04 -6.05
C SER A 69 -2.40 7.57 -6.68
N ILE A 70 -2.45 6.53 -7.51
CA ILE A 70 -1.30 6.15 -8.33
C ILE A 70 -1.02 7.32 -9.28
N ARG A 71 0.21 7.86 -9.23
CA ARG A 71 0.62 8.92 -10.15
C ARG A 71 0.57 8.39 -11.59
N ILE A 72 -0.41 8.88 -12.34
CA ILE A 72 -0.64 8.52 -13.74
C ILE A 72 0.62 8.90 -14.54
N GLY A 73 1.17 7.96 -15.32
CA GLY A 73 2.37 8.17 -16.13
C GLY A 73 3.68 7.63 -15.54
N ARG A 74 3.66 6.98 -14.36
CA ARG A 74 4.83 6.20 -13.91
C ARG A 74 4.95 4.90 -14.71
N LYS A 75 5.92 4.82 -15.62
CA LYS A 75 6.51 3.53 -16.01
C LYS A 75 7.39 3.05 -14.83
N PHE A 76 7.12 1.88 -14.26
CA PHE A 76 8.09 1.18 -13.41
C PHE A 76 9.38 0.91 -14.21
N PRO A 77 10.60 0.77 -13.62
CA PRO A 77 11.14 1.34 -12.38
C PRO A 77 11.80 2.71 -12.63
N ARG A 78 12.32 3.36 -11.57
CA ARG A 78 13.20 4.53 -11.71
C ARG A 78 14.33 4.16 -12.66
N ASN A 79 14.48 4.88 -13.77
CA ASN A 79 15.60 4.67 -14.68
C ASN A 79 16.87 5.15 -13.98
N HIS A 80 17.53 4.27 -13.23
CA HIS A 80 18.82 4.48 -12.61
C HIS A 80 19.88 4.50 -13.71
N LYS A 81 19.88 5.54 -14.53
CA LYS A 81 21.00 5.80 -15.43
C LYS A 81 22.22 6.07 -14.56
N ALA A 82 23.32 5.39 -14.85
CA ALA A 82 24.60 5.73 -14.25
C ALA A 82 24.87 7.22 -14.49
N LYS A 83 25.32 7.93 -13.45
CA LYS A 83 25.74 9.33 -13.62
C LYS A 83 26.86 9.35 -14.66
N LYS A 84 26.83 10.32 -15.56
CA LYS A 84 27.94 10.50 -16.51
C LYS A 84 29.22 10.74 -15.69
N PRO A 85 30.34 10.12 -16.07
CA PRO A 85 31.62 10.47 -15.46
C PRO A 85 31.85 11.96 -15.66
N PRO A 86 32.52 12.63 -14.72
CA PRO A 86 32.87 14.03 -14.88
C PRO A 86 33.78 14.19 -16.11
N ALA A 87 33.68 15.32 -16.81
CA ALA A 87 34.54 15.61 -17.95
C ALA A 87 36.00 15.60 -17.51
N MET A 88 36.94 15.09 -18.34
CA MET A 88 38.35 14.93 -17.93
C MET A 88 39.04 16.24 -17.48
N GLY A 89 38.51 17.40 -17.86
CA GLY A 89 39.00 18.72 -17.41
C GLY A 89 38.30 19.26 -16.16
N TYR A 90 37.49 18.47 -15.47
CA TYR A 90 36.83 18.95 -14.25
C TYR A 90 37.85 19.12 -13.12
N LYS A 91 37.85 20.29 -12.49
CA LYS A 91 38.59 20.50 -11.26
C LYS A 91 37.88 19.70 -10.16
N GLN A 92 38.53 18.70 -9.58
CA GLN A 92 38.07 18.13 -8.32
C GLN A 92 38.10 19.26 -7.28
N LEU A 93 36.92 19.60 -6.76
CA LEU A 93 36.76 20.56 -5.66
C LEU A 93 37.18 19.91 -4.34
#